data_AF-A0A812RMH1-F1
#
_entry.id   AF-A0A812RMH1-F1
#
_cell.length_a   1.000
_cell.length_b   1.000
_cell.length_c   1.000
_cell.angle_alpha   90.00
_cell.angle_beta   90.00
_cell.angle_gamma   90.00
#
_symmetry.space_group_name_H-M   'P 1'
#
loop_
_entity.id
_entity.type
_entity.pdbx_description
1 polymer ?
#
loop_
_entity_poly.entity_id
_entity_poly.type
_entity_poly.pdbx_seq_one_letter_code
_entity_poly.pdbx_strand_id
1 'polypeptide(L)'
;MRVLIHNTSYAFGIGIGSADATVTKDPEHDLHFLGLYHGGHSTNVCAYARRTHSCGGTGDWRASTKLAVLLDLENGTMQCYQDLQPFGNKVTIKRDKYWPMVVLWNEVDDVSIAVDYL
;
A
#
# COMPACT_ATOMS: atom_id res chain seq x y z
N MET A 1 6.25 6.52 -4.52
CA MET A 1 6.68 6.08 -3.18
C MET A 1 7.27 4.69 -3.26
N ARG A 2 8.40 4.45 -2.59
CA ARG A 2 9.10 3.17 -2.51
C ARG A 2 9.27 2.81 -1.04
N VAL A 3 9.05 1.54 -0.70
CA VAL A 3 9.16 1.01 0.66
C VAL A 3 10.01 -0.25 0.64
N LEU A 4 10.98 -0.31 1.55
CA LEU A 4 11.76 -1.51 1.84
C LEU A 4 11.33 -2.04 3.21
N ILE A 5 10.92 -3.31 3.26
CA ILE A 5 10.58 -3.96 4.52
C ILE A 5 11.86 -4.48 5.18
N HIS A 6 12.11 -4.08 6.42
CA HIS A 6 13.21 -4.62 7.24
C HIS A 6 12.70 -5.75 8.11
N ASN A 7 11.55 -5.54 8.75
CA ASN A 7 10.90 -6.54 9.59
C ASN A 7 9.37 -6.42 9.50
N THR A 8 8.69 -7.55 9.64
CA THR A 8 7.22 -7.60 9.69
C THR A 8 6.77 -8.81 10.50
N SER A 9 5.71 -8.61 11.25
CA SER A 9 5.17 -9.57 12.20
C SER A 9 3.95 -10.32 11.70
N TYR A 10 3.06 -9.64 10.98
CA TYR A 10 1.81 -10.23 10.52
C TYR A 10 1.14 -9.39 9.43
N ALA A 11 0.48 -8.29 9.81
CA ALA A 11 -0.22 -7.43 8.88
C ALA A 11 0.58 -6.14 8.63
N PHE A 12 0.50 -5.62 7.42
CA PHE A 12 1.23 -4.40 7.05
C PHE A 12 0.53 -3.72 5.86
N GLY A 13 0.57 -2.40 5.80
CA GLY A 13 -0.01 -1.64 4.69
C GLY A 13 0.89 -0.51 4.23
N ILE A 14 0.95 -0.29 2.91
CA ILE A 14 1.59 0.89 2.32
C ILE A 14 0.68 1.51 1.29
N GLY A 15 0.65 2.83 1.22
CA GLY A 15 -0.22 3.48 0.28
C GLY A 15 -0.13 4.99 0.32
N ILE A 16 -1.23 5.57 -0.10
CA ILE A 16 -1.51 6.98 0.00
C ILE A 16 -2.85 7.16 0.73
N GLY A 17 -2.96 8.26 1.45
CA GLY A 17 -4.18 8.69 2.14
C GLY A 17 -4.66 10.03 1.64
N SER A 18 -5.97 10.22 1.51
CA SER A 18 -6.54 11.58 1.45
C SER A 18 -6.42 12.29 2.82
N ALA A 19 -6.78 13.57 2.88
CA ALA A 19 -6.73 14.36 4.12
C ALA A 19 -7.51 13.73 5.29
N ASP A 20 -8.59 13.00 5.00
CA ASP A 20 -9.45 12.36 6.00
C ASP A 20 -9.02 10.92 6.37
N ALA A 21 -7.88 10.45 5.85
CA ALA A 21 -7.43 9.09 6.12
C ALA A 21 -7.13 8.88 7.60
N THR A 22 -7.71 7.82 8.15
CA THR A 22 -7.47 7.43 9.53
C THR A 22 -6.37 6.37 9.56
N VAL A 23 -5.41 6.52 10.47
CA VAL A 23 -4.36 5.49 10.65
C VAL A 23 -4.96 4.33 11.44
N THR A 24 -5.76 3.50 10.78
CA THR A 24 -6.32 2.26 11.35
C THR A 24 -5.37 1.11 11.11
N LYS A 25 -5.42 0.08 11.98
CA LYS A 25 -4.62 -1.15 11.81
C LYS A 25 -5.09 -2.02 10.64
N ASP A 26 -6.31 -1.79 10.16
CA ASP A 26 -6.91 -2.51 9.03
C ASP A 26 -7.40 -1.51 7.97
N PRO A 27 -6.47 -0.99 7.13
CA PRO A 27 -6.76 0.05 6.17
C PRO A 27 -7.57 -0.47 4.97
N GLU A 28 -7.82 -1.77 4.89
CA GLU A 28 -8.61 -2.38 3.82
C GLU A 28 -10.04 -1.82 3.74
N HIS A 29 -10.59 -1.49 4.90
CA HIS A 29 -11.95 -0.96 5.06
C HIS A 29 -11.98 0.57 5.14
N ASP A 30 -10.83 1.25 5.02
CA ASP A 30 -10.77 2.70 5.00
C ASP A 30 -11.06 3.22 3.57
N LEU A 31 -12.05 4.12 3.46
CA LEU A 31 -12.42 4.79 2.21
C LEU A 31 -11.31 5.70 1.68
N HIS A 32 -10.41 6.13 2.55
CA HIS A 32 -9.39 7.14 2.31
C HIS A 32 -8.01 6.54 2.11
N PHE A 33 -7.83 5.24 2.35
CA PHE A 33 -6.60 4.51 2.04
C PHE A 33 -6.64 3.94 0.61
N LEU A 34 -5.55 4.16 -0.13
CA LEU A 34 -5.31 3.55 -1.43
C LEU A 34 -3.90 2.99 -1.49
N GLY A 35 -3.74 1.69 -1.74
CA GLY A 35 -2.42 1.09 -1.77
C GLY A 35 -2.40 -0.42 -1.65
N LEU A 36 -1.30 -0.95 -1.13
CA LEU A 36 -1.12 -2.37 -0.83
C LEU A 36 -1.41 -2.64 0.65
N TYR A 37 -2.13 -3.71 0.92
CA TYR A 37 -2.32 -4.21 2.28
C TYR A 37 -2.16 -5.72 2.33
N HIS A 38 -1.33 -6.18 3.26
CA HIS A 38 -1.14 -7.58 3.57
C HIS A 38 -1.81 -7.89 4.92
N GLY A 39 -2.87 -8.71 4.88
CA GLY A 39 -3.67 -9.08 6.06
C GLY A 39 -3.34 -10.46 6.64
N GLY A 40 -2.09 -10.91 6.49
CA GLY A 40 -1.59 -12.22 6.97
C GLY A 40 -1.84 -13.41 6.03
N HIS A 41 -2.97 -13.45 5.31
CA HIS A 41 -3.26 -14.54 4.37
C HIS A 41 -3.36 -14.12 2.90
N SER A 42 -3.35 -12.81 2.65
CA SER A 42 -3.48 -12.26 1.30
C SER A 42 -2.79 -10.92 1.21
N THR A 43 -2.24 -10.65 0.03
CA THR A 43 -1.77 -9.33 -0.36
C THR A 43 -2.80 -8.72 -1.31
N ASN A 44 -3.27 -7.53 -0.98
CA ASN A 44 -4.39 -6.88 -1.64
C ASN A 44 -3.97 -5.51 -2.17
N VAL A 45 -4.55 -5.11 -3.31
CA VAL A 45 -4.63 -3.69 -3.68
C VAL A 45 -5.96 -3.17 -3.17
N CYS A 46 -5.91 -2.15 -2.34
CA CYS A 46 -7.06 -1.51 -1.73
C CYS A 46 -7.29 -0.13 -2.34
N ALA A 47 -8.54 0.21 -2.59
CA ALA A 47 -8.95 1.57 -2.93
C ALA A 47 -10.42 1.76 -2.56
N TYR A 48 -10.74 2.85 -1.86
CA TYR A 48 -12.11 3.24 -1.50
C TYR A 48 -12.86 2.13 -0.72
N ALA A 49 -12.25 1.62 0.34
CA ALA A 49 -12.79 0.52 1.17
C ALA A 49 -13.13 -0.75 0.38
N ARG A 50 -12.38 -1.03 -0.69
CA ARG A 50 -12.55 -2.22 -1.54
C ARG A 50 -11.20 -2.81 -1.92
N ARG A 51 -11.13 -4.15 -1.99
CA ARG A 51 -10.05 -4.88 -2.65
C ARG A 51 -10.27 -4.82 -4.17
N THR A 52 -9.46 -4.04 -4.88
CA THR A 52 -9.48 -4.00 -6.35
C THR A 52 -8.70 -5.15 -6.97
N HIS A 53 -7.77 -5.71 -6.19
CA HIS A 53 -7.05 -6.94 -6.49
C HIS A 53 -6.79 -7.69 -5.18
N SER A 54 -6.88 -9.02 -5.23
CA SER A 54 -6.56 -9.89 -4.11
C SER A 54 -5.79 -11.10 -4.64
N CYS A 55 -4.66 -11.41 -4.02
CA CYS A 55 -3.90 -12.60 -4.35
C CYS A 55 -3.64 -13.39 -3.05
N GLY A 56 -4.19 -14.61 -2.98
CA GLY A 56 -3.96 -15.52 -1.87
C GLY A 56 -2.61 -16.23 -2.01
N GLY A 57 -1.94 -16.51 -0.88
CA GLY A 57 -0.74 -17.35 -0.86
C GLY A 57 0.52 -16.75 -1.50
N THR A 58 0.48 -15.51 -2.00
CA THR A 58 1.64 -14.80 -2.57
C THR A 58 2.46 -14.10 -1.48
N GLY A 59 3.02 -14.94 -0.60
CA GLY A 59 4.10 -14.62 0.33
C GLY A 59 3.71 -13.67 1.46
N ASP A 60 3.95 -14.09 2.70
CA ASP A 60 4.33 -13.13 3.74
C ASP A 60 5.33 -12.18 3.11
N TRP A 61 5.03 -10.87 3.11
CA TRP A 61 6.08 -9.91 2.83
C TRP A 61 7.24 -10.20 3.79
N ARG A 62 8.44 -10.34 3.27
CA ARG A 62 9.61 -10.68 4.09
C ARG A 62 10.52 -9.48 4.19
N ALA A 63 11.49 -9.58 5.10
CA ALA A 63 12.63 -8.69 5.07
C ALA A 63 13.21 -8.64 3.64
N SER A 64 13.55 -7.44 3.19
CA SER A 64 14.01 -7.09 1.83
C SER A 64 12.96 -7.10 0.71
N THR A 65 11.68 -7.42 0.98
CA THR A 65 10.63 -7.23 -0.02
C THR A 65 10.55 -5.74 -0.40
N LYS A 66 10.58 -5.47 -1.70
CA LYS A 66 10.53 -4.10 -2.24
C LYS A 66 9.13 -3.81 -2.71
N LEU A 67 8.48 -2.84 -2.09
CA LEU A 67 7.13 -2.42 -2.44
C LEU A 67 7.17 -1.01 -3.02
N ALA A 68 6.28 -0.70 -3.95
CA ALA A 68 6.13 0.67 -4.43
C ALA A 68 4.69 1.00 -4.80
N VAL A 69 4.38 2.28 -4.69
CA VAL A 69 3.13 2.88 -5.18
C VAL A 69 3.53 4.02 -6.11
N LEU A 70 3.12 3.91 -7.38
CA LEU A 70 3.23 4.97 -8.36
C LEU A 70 1.89 5.70 -8.45
N LEU A 71 1.95 7.02 -8.27
CA LEU A 71 0.81 7.91 -8.33
C LEU A 71 0.97 8.81 -9.55
N ASP A 72 0.02 8.74 -10.47
CA ASP A 72 -0.07 9.61 -11.64
C ASP A 72 -1.25 10.57 -11.42
N LEU A 73 -0.93 11.80 -10.99
CA LEU A 73 -1.92 12.83 -10.69
C LEU A 73 -2.54 13.44 -11.94
N GLU A 74 -1.85 13.39 -13.07
CA GLU A 74 -2.34 13.96 -14.34
C GLU A 74 -3.42 13.06 -14.93
N ASN A 75 -3.16 11.75 -14.98
CA ASN A 75 -4.11 10.76 -15.46
C ASN A 75 -5.07 10.26 -14.37
N GLY A 76 -4.86 10.66 -13.11
CA GLY A 76 -5.68 10.23 -11.98
C GLY A 76 -5.61 8.72 -11.78
N THR A 77 -4.40 8.13 -11.75
CA THR A 77 -4.22 6.69 -11.58
C THR A 77 -3.19 6.32 -10.53
N MET A 78 -3.35 5.12 -9.98
CA MET A 78 -2.41 4.49 -9.05
C MET A 78 -2.04 3.10 -9.57
N GLN A 79 -0.76 2.74 -9.51
CA GLN A 79 -0.27 1.39 -9.73
C GLN A 79 0.60 0.95 -8.56
N CYS A 80 0.28 -0.23 -8.01
CA CYS A 80 1.07 -0.86 -6.97
C CYS A 80 2.12 -1.79 -7.60
N TYR A 81 3.23 -2.00 -6.89
CA TYR A 81 4.32 -2.86 -7.30
C TYR A 81 4.82 -3.70 -6.13
N GLN A 82 5.19 -4.94 -6.43
CA GLN A 82 5.88 -5.85 -5.53
C GLN A 82 7.10 -6.42 -6.26
N ASP A 83 8.28 -6.33 -5.64
CA ASP A 83 9.57 -6.76 -6.17
C ASP A 83 9.82 -6.27 -7.61
N LEU A 84 9.56 -4.98 -7.80
CA LEU A 84 9.73 -4.24 -9.08
C LEU A 84 8.78 -4.68 -10.20
N GLN A 85 7.78 -5.53 -9.91
CA GLN A 85 6.74 -5.93 -10.86
C GLN A 85 5.40 -5.26 -10.51
N PRO A 86 4.59 -4.85 -11.50
CA PRO A 86 3.23 -4.39 -11.25
C PRO A 86 2.43 -5.46 -10.50
N PHE A 87 1.79 -5.06 -9.40
CA PHE A 87 0.93 -5.92 -8.61
C PHE A 87 -0.51 -5.42 -8.66
N GLY A 88 -1.41 -6.28 -9.14
CA GLY A 88 -2.78 -5.91 -9.44
C GLY A 88 -2.92 -4.95 -10.62
N ASN A 89 -4.17 -4.64 -10.96
CA ASN A 89 -4.49 -3.71 -12.04
C ASN A 89 -4.28 -2.26 -11.59
N LYS A 90 -3.97 -1.38 -12.55
CA LYS A 90 -4.01 0.06 -12.36
C LYS A 90 -5.39 0.50 -11.89
N VAL A 91 -5.44 1.36 -10.88
CA VAL A 91 -6.68 1.86 -10.27
C VAL A 91 -6.88 3.33 -10.62
N THR A 92 -8.08 3.70 -11.06
CA THR A 92 -8.48 5.11 -11.22
C THR A 92 -8.71 5.73 -9.85
N ILE A 93 -8.13 6.91 -9.63
CA ILE A 93 -8.26 7.64 -8.39
C ILE A 93 -8.85 9.04 -8.62
N LYS A 94 -9.41 9.62 -7.56
CA LYS A 94 -9.91 10.99 -7.57
C LYS A 94 -8.71 11.94 -7.59
N ARG A 95 -8.91 13.14 -8.12
CA ARG A 95 -7.90 14.19 -8.01
C ARG A 95 -8.04 14.83 -6.62
N ASP A 96 -7.08 14.58 -5.75
CA ASP A 96 -7.08 15.04 -4.36
C ASP A 96 -5.66 15.31 -3.86
N LYS A 97 -5.53 15.87 -2.66
CA LYS A 97 -4.28 15.95 -1.92
C LYS A 97 -4.04 14.64 -1.20
N TYR A 98 -2.96 13.98 -1.58
CA TYR A 98 -2.56 12.69 -1.04
C TYR A 98 -1.29 12.79 -0.22
N TRP A 99 -1.20 11.96 0.82
CA TRP A 99 -0.04 11.84 1.69
C TRP A 99 0.45 10.39 1.68
N PRO A 100 1.76 10.13 1.74
CA PRO A 100 2.29 8.80 1.98
C PRO A 100 1.72 8.22 3.28
N MET A 101 1.29 6.96 3.24
CA MET A 101 0.81 6.24 4.40
C MET A 101 1.49 4.88 4.53
N VAL A 102 1.81 4.54 5.79
CA VAL A 102 2.25 3.21 6.18
C VAL A 102 1.48 2.80 7.43
N VAL A 103 1.00 1.57 7.43
CA VAL A 103 0.29 0.95 8.55
C VAL A 103 1.15 -0.20 9.07
N LEU A 104 1.59 -0.05 10.31
CA LEU A 104 2.30 -1.08 11.07
C LEU A 104 1.33 -1.78 12.01
N TRP A 105 1.49 -3.09 12.19
CA TRP A 105 0.61 -3.86 13.07
C TRP A 105 1.10 -3.85 14.52
N ASN A 106 2.42 -3.95 14.72
CA ASN A 106 3.05 -3.94 16.03
C ASN A 106 4.41 -3.22 16.05
N GLU A 107 5.03 -3.19 17.23
CA GLU A 107 6.26 -2.45 17.50
C GLU A 107 7.51 -3.07 16.87
N VAL A 108 7.45 -4.32 16.40
CA VAL A 108 8.61 -4.96 15.76
C VAL A 108 8.65 -4.72 14.26
N ASP A 109 7.56 -4.24 13.66
CA ASP A 109 7.49 -3.92 12.24
C ASP A 109 8.37 -2.70 11.93
N ASP A 110 9.20 -2.79 10.91
CA ASP A 110 10.15 -1.73 10.52
C ASP A 110 10.30 -1.64 9.01
N VAL A 111 10.24 -0.42 8.49
CA VAL A 111 10.40 -0.11 7.07
C VAL A 111 11.19 1.19 6.84
N SER A 112 11.86 1.25 5.69
CA SER A 112 12.34 2.50 5.13
C SER A 112 11.45 2.96 3.99
N ILE A 113 11.14 4.26 3.96
CA ILE A 113 10.28 4.88 2.96
C ILE A 113 11.08 5.94 2.20
N ALA A 114 10.99 5.92 0.88
CA ALA A 114 11.46 6.98 0.00
C ALA A 114 10.31 7.51 -0.85
N VAL A 115 10.18 8.83 -0.89
CA VAL A 115 9.15 9.51 -1.69
C VAL A 115 9.86 10.46 -2.63
N ASP A 116 9.68 10.21 -3.92
CA ASP A 116 10.31 10.98 -4.99
C ASP A 116 9.21 11.36 -5.99
N TYR A 117 9.38 12.52 -6.60
CA TYR A 117 8.64 12.93 -7.80
C TYR A 117 9.55 12.66 -9.00
N LEU A 118 8.97 12.11 -10.07
CA LEU A 118 9.63 11.98 -11.37
C LEU A 118 9.24 13.14 -12.26
#